data_AF-A0A7Y9MVK9-F1
#
_entry.id   AF-A0A7Y9MVK9-F1
#
_cell.length_a   1.000
_cell.length_b   1.000
_cell.length_c   1.000
_cell.angle_alpha   90.00
_cell.angle_beta   90.00
_cell.angle_gamma   90.00
#
_symmetry.space_group_name_H-M   'P 1'
#
loop_
_entity.id
_entity.type
_entity.pdbx_description
1 polymer ?
#
loop_
_entity_poly.entity_id
_entity_poly.type
_entity_poly.pdbx_seq_one_letter_code
_entity_poly.pdbx_strand_id
1 'polypeptide(L)'
;MLKTIRLAMAVKGAIKDKAKGRFLSKSATIFLSGIERQGRMIEVVRSKEQYRALVDASLDRELERARVGLTPSVSSRAAAKFLGVHVDTLGQWRRRTPPLGPAFQKGAGDNEGGANQHVRYLISVLEEWQSARTGKTVKERRLMDELERVKQRARELEMELELQSLREQVARMTRKTGRVLALETVKECLQNTHHWVVAEGRVLGHVLTVPAEALEIALEGGDVLDATLNEVLGMSWVNSDKRDVFAQQMDQALGELAGRLAQERSAQRSRDLDAQLPPARESTRTPF
;
A
#
# COMPACT_ATOMS: atom_id res chain seq x y z
N MET A 1 75.50 31.62 29.66
CA MET A 1 74.47 31.88 28.64
C MET A 1 73.23 32.38 29.37
N LEU A 2 73.16 33.66 29.78
CA LEU A 2 72.54 34.75 28.99
C LEU A 2 71.19 34.28 28.42
N LYS A 3 70.09 34.56 29.15
CA LYS A 3 69.20 35.73 28.97
C LYS A 3 68.51 35.63 27.59
N THR A 4 67.19 35.73 27.42
CA THR A 4 66.32 36.83 27.87
C THR A 4 64.87 36.37 27.56
N ILE A 5 64.03 36.11 28.57
CA ILE A 5 62.84 36.93 28.95
C ILE A 5 61.66 36.73 27.98
N ARG A 6 60.64 35.94 28.37
CA ARG A 6 59.45 36.36 29.18
C ARG A 6 58.66 37.45 28.44
N LEU A 7 57.36 37.35 28.20
CA LEU A 7 56.23 37.42 29.16
C LEU A 7 55.02 37.64 28.21
N ALA A 8 53.81 37.11 28.36
CA ALA A 8 53.06 36.86 29.57
C ALA A 8 51.88 35.92 29.27
N MET A 9 51.96 34.67 29.74
CA MET A 9 50.83 34.08 30.46
C MET A 9 50.98 34.52 31.91
N ALA A 10 50.05 35.32 32.44
CA ALA A 10 49.76 35.43 33.87
C ALA A 10 48.58 36.38 34.07
N VAL A 11 47.40 35.89 33.68
CA VAL A 11 46.16 36.30 34.33
C VAL A 11 46.25 35.84 35.79
N LYS A 12 45.84 36.73 36.71
CA LYS A 12 45.67 36.56 38.17
C LYS A 12 46.94 36.64 39.02
N GLY A 13 47.04 37.75 39.74
CA GLY A 13 47.77 37.79 40.99
C GLY A 13 48.13 39.20 41.45
N ALA A 14 47.38 39.70 42.44
CA ALA A 14 47.82 40.73 43.38
C ALA A 14 48.09 42.15 42.84
N ILE A 15 47.10 43.04 42.97
CA ILE A 15 47.39 44.43 43.41
C ILE A 15 46.37 44.78 44.49
N LYS A 16 46.80 44.53 45.74
CA LYS A 16 46.26 45.14 46.95
C LYS A 16 47.37 46.05 47.48
N ASP A 17 46.96 47.24 47.91
CA ASP A 17 47.63 48.16 48.81
C ASP A 17 48.70 49.17 48.28
N LYS A 18 48.19 50.41 48.22
CA LYS A 18 48.65 51.61 48.96
C LYS A 18 49.93 52.33 48.53
N ALA A 19 49.65 53.51 47.97
CA ALA A 19 49.96 54.83 48.53
C ALA A 19 51.41 55.34 48.52
N LYS A 20 51.60 56.42 47.75
CA LYS A 20 52.26 57.71 48.08
C LYS A 20 52.24 58.57 46.81
N GLY A 21 51.48 59.67 46.75
CA GLY A 21 51.94 61.00 47.14
C GLY A 21 52.29 61.80 45.87
N ARG A 22 51.36 62.56 45.28
CA ARG A 22 51.13 64.01 45.47
C ARG A 22 52.28 64.86 44.90
N PHE A 23 52.06 65.51 43.75
CA PHE A 23 52.18 66.98 43.55
C PHE A 23 52.10 67.38 42.06
N LEU A 24 51.12 68.26 41.76
CA LEU A 24 51.05 69.30 40.69
C LEU A 24 51.07 68.81 39.23
N SER A 25 50.26 69.31 38.31
CA SER A 25 49.89 70.71 38.11
C SER A 25 48.62 70.82 37.25
N LYS A 26 47.75 71.74 37.67
CA LYS A 26 46.75 72.48 36.89
C LYS A 26 47.16 72.62 35.41
N SER A 27 46.35 72.08 34.49
CA SER A 27 46.11 72.56 33.10
C SER A 27 45.40 71.50 32.28
N ALA A 28 44.13 71.20 32.58
CA ALA A 28 43.21 70.57 31.63
C ALA A 28 41.73 70.85 31.98
N THR A 29 41.47 71.92 32.74
CA THR A 29 40.12 72.37 33.13
C THR A 29 39.63 73.52 32.23
N ILE A 30 40.13 73.58 30.98
CA ILE A 30 39.69 74.55 29.98
C ILE A 30 39.66 73.83 28.64
N PHE A 31 38.74 72.88 28.46
CA PHE A 31 38.28 72.42 27.14
C PHE A 31 36.98 71.60 27.23
N LEU A 32 36.12 71.90 28.21
CA LEU A 32 34.80 71.27 28.38
C LEU A 32 33.70 72.32 28.65
N SER A 33 33.80 73.49 28.01
CA SER A 33 32.79 74.56 28.13
C SER A 33 32.62 75.34 26.83
N GLY A 34 32.49 74.66 25.68
CA GLY A 34 32.42 75.37 24.40
C GLY A 34 32.04 74.58 23.15
N ILE A 35 31.49 73.36 23.25
CA ILE A 35 30.90 72.64 22.10
C ILE A 35 29.54 72.04 22.51
N GLU A 36 28.69 72.88 23.11
CA GLU A 36 27.24 72.67 23.14
C GLU A 36 26.63 73.72 22.22
N ARG A 37 26.43 73.35 20.94
CA ARG A 37 25.46 73.88 19.96
C ARG A 37 25.98 73.62 18.55
N GLN A 38 25.73 72.41 18.08
CA GLN A 38 25.12 72.11 16.79
C GLN A 38 25.07 70.58 16.67
N GLY A 39 24.31 69.95 17.56
CA GLY A 39 23.78 68.63 17.26
C GLY A 39 22.83 68.80 16.10
N ARG A 40 23.23 68.35 14.90
CA ARG A 40 22.26 67.98 13.87
C ARG A 40 21.41 66.88 14.49
N MET A 41 20.27 67.25 15.08
CA MET A 41 19.23 66.29 15.43
C MET A 41 18.79 65.65 14.13
N ILE A 42 19.20 64.41 13.90
CA ILE A 42 18.63 63.58 12.84
C ILE A 42 17.22 63.26 13.34
N GLU A 43 16.19 63.90 12.77
CA GLU A 43 14.81 63.56 13.05
C GLU A 43 14.61 62.07 12.78
N VAL A 44 14.22 61.32 13.82
CA VAL A 44 13.89 59.90 13.68
C VAL A 44 12.47 59.84 13.12
N VAL A 45 12.36 59.88 11.80
CA VAL A 45 11.08 59.96 11.06
C VAL A 45 10.20 58.71 11.25
N ARG A 46 10.75 57.58 11.74
CA ARG A 46 10.00 56.31 11.92
C ARG A 46 10.49 55.53 13.12
N SER A 47 9.58 54.83 13.79
CA SER A 47 9.96 53.90 14.86
C SER A 47 10.68 52.67 14.29
N LYS A 48 11.54 52.03 15.10
CA LYS A 48 12.26 50.80 14.72
C LYS A 48 11.33 49.67 14.31
N GLU A 49 10.13 49.63 14.88
CA GLU A 49 9.08 48.64 14.59
C GLU A 49 8.41 48.92 13.24
N GLN A 50 8.08 50.17 12.95
CA GLN A 50 7.56 50.56 11.63
C GLN A 50 8.57 50.27 10.51
N TYR A 51 9.86 50.51 10.75
CA TYR A 51 10.91 50.14 9.80
C TYR A 51 10.98 48.63 9.56
N ARG A 52 10.93 47.81 10.62
CA ARG A 52 10.90 46.35 10.51
C ARG A 52 9.69 45.85 9.72
N ALA A 53 8.50 46.37 10.04
CA ALA A 53 7.26 46.01 9.34
C ALA A 53 7.32 46.36 7.83
N LEU A 54 7.90 47.52 7.48
CA LEU A 54 8.10 47.92 6.08
C LEU A 54 9.12 47.02 5.37
N VAL A 55 10.21 46.63 6.04
CA VAL A 55 11.18 45.68 5.49
C VAL A 55 10.51 44.32 5.27
N ASP A 56 9.77 43.82 6.25
CA ASP A 56 9.09 42.51 6.13
C ASP A 56 8.08 42.49 5.00
N ALA A 57 7.25 43.54 4.89
CA ALA A 57 6.31 43.69 3.78
C ALA A 57 7.01 43.82 2.41
N SER A 58 8.20 44.45 2.36
CA SER A 58 8.98 44.54 1.13
C SER A 58 9.52 43.17 0.68
N LEU A 59 9.93 42.33 1.63
CA LEU A 59 10.41 40.97 1.37
C LEU A 59 9.26 40.05 0.94
N ASP A 60 8.07 40.20 1.54
CA ASP A 60 6.89 39.41 1.13
C ASP A 60 6.46 39.75 -0.30
N ARG A 61 6.44 41.04 -0.67
CA ARG A 61 6.19 41.47 -2.05
C ARG A 61 7.27 41.01 -3.02
N GLU A 62 8.52 40.82 -2.58
CA GLU A 62 9.59 40.25 -3.40
C GLU A 62 9.34 38.76 -3.67
N LEU A 63 8.93 38.01 -2.64
CA LEU A 63 8.59 36.59 -2.77
C LEU A 63 7.35 36.35 -3.63
N GLU A 64 6.30 37.16 -3.46
CA GLU A 64 5.09 37.07 -4.27
C GLU A 64 5.37 37.37 -5.75
N ARG A 65 6.14 38.42 -6.06
CA ARG A 65 6.54 38.72 -7.44
C ARG A 65 7.37 37.60 -8.06
N ALA A 66 8.19 36.92 -7.27
CA ALA A 66 8.94 35.77 -7.75
C ALA A 66 8.07 34.54 -7.99
N ARG A 67 7.09 34.26 -7.12
CA ARG A 67 6.12 33.17 -7.29
C ARG A 67 5.23 33.35 -8.53
N VAL A 68 4.84 34.59 -8.82
CA VAL A 68 4.05 34.93 -10.03
C VAL A 68 4.94 34.98 -11.28
N GLY A 69 6.26 34.76 -11.16
CA GLY A 69 7.19 34.67 -12.29
C GLY A 69 7.65 36.02 -12.86
N LEU A 70 7.30 37.15 -12.22
CA LEU A 70 7.73 38.49 -12.67
C LEU A 70 9.24 38.72 -12.43
N THR A 71 9.81 38.11 -11.39
CA THR A 71 11.25 38.14 -11.13
C THR A 71 11.72 36.75 -10.66
N PRO A 72 12.44 35.96 -11.48
CA PRO A 72 12.75 34.57 -11.15
C PRO A 72 13.75 34.41 -9.99
N SER A 73 14.46 35.48 -9.61
CA SER A 73 15.47 35.49 -8.55
C SER A 73 15.08 36.38 -7.38
N VAL A 74 15.35 35.91 -6.16
CA VAL A 74 15.07 36.59 -4.89
C VAL A 74 16.36 36.87 -4.12
N SER A 75 16.33 37.92 -3.30
CA SER A 75 17.44 38.34 -2.43
C SER A 75 17.74 37.30 -1.35
N SER A 76 18.97 37.33 -0.81
CA SER A 76 19.37 36.46 0.31
C SER A 76 18.48 36.63 1.56
N ARG A 77 17.89 37.82 1.77
CA ARG A 77 16.97 38.06 2.90
C ARG A 77 15.60 37.44 2.65
N ALA A 78 15.07 37.58 1.43
CA ALA A 78 13.82 36.95 1.02
C ALA A 78 13.94 35.41 1.03
N ALA A 79 15.06 34.86 0.53
CA ALA A 79 15.34 33.42 0.57
C ALA A 79 15.42 32.86 1.99
N ALA A 80 16.07 33.59 2.91
CA ALA A 80 16.14 33.18 4.32
C ALA A 80 14.74 33.15 4.97
N LYS A 81 13.91 34.17 4.68
CA LYS A 81 12.52 34.23 5.13
C LYS A 81 11.69 33.07 4.56
N PHE A 82 11.84 32.77 3.27
CA PHE A 82 11.15 31.66 2.59
C PHE A 82 11.48 30.29 3.22
N LEU A 83 12.74 30.06 3.55
CA LEU A 83 13.22 28.82 4.17
C LEU A 83 12.97 28.76 5.69
N GLY A 84 12.47 29.84 6.30
CA GLY A 84 12.26 29.92 7.75
C GLY A 84 13.55 29.93 8.58
N VAL A 85 14.67 30.42 8.03
CA VAL A 85 15.98 30.45 8.70
C VAL A 85 16.54 31.87 8.80
N HIS A 86 17.48 32.11 9.71
CA HIS A 86 18.17 33.39 9.81
C HIS A 86 19.11 33.62 8.61
N VAL A 87 19.27 34.87 8.18
CA VAL A 87 20.11 35.25 7.03
C VAL A 87 21.56 34.80 7.21
N ASP A 88 22.08 34.89 8.44
CA ASP A 88 23.43 34.45 8.77
C ASP A 88 23.57 32.92 8.68
N THR A 89 22.53 32.17 9.05
CA THR A 89 22.51 30.70 8.94
C THR A 89 22.56 30.26 7.49
N LEU A 90 21.79 30.93 6.61
CA LEU A 90 21.87 30.70 5.17
C LEU A 90 23.26 31.07 4.61
N GLY A 91 23.85 32.16 5.11
CA GLY A 91 25.22 32.56 4.81
C GLY A 91 26.28 31.54 5.25
N GLN A 92 26.08 30.88 6.39
CA GLN A 92 26.96 29.80 6.88
C GLN A 92 26.84 28.53 6.06
N TRP A 93 25.62 28.12 5.66
CA TRP A 93 25.41 26.95 4.80
C TRP A 93 26.13 27.08 3.46
N ARG A 94 26.15 28.31 2.93
CA ARG A 94 26.88 28.64 1.69
C ARG A 94 28.40 28.51 1.81
N ARG A 95 28.97 28.78 2.99
CA ARG A 95 30.43 28.81 3.22
C ARG A 95 31.02 27.44 3.55
N ARG A 96 30.21 26.40 3.74
CA ARG A 96 30.68 25.02 3.97
C ARG A 96 31.12 24.37 2.64
N THR A 97 32.07 23.44 2.71
CA THR A 97 32.53 22.65 1.56
C THR A 97 32.28 21.17 1.87
N PRO A 98 31.35 20.50 1.16
CA PRO A 98 30.45 21.03 0.13
C PRO A 98 29.32 21.94 0.71
N PRO A 99 28.75 22.86 -0.09
CA PRO A 99 27.69 23.76 0.36
C PRO A 99 26.43 22.98 0.76
N LEU A 100 25.90 23.27 1.96
CA LEU A 100 24.82 22.48 2.59
C LEU A 100 23.43 23.11 2.38
N GLY A 101 23.29 23.97 1.38
CA GLY A 101 22.12 24.81 1.14
C GLY A 101 21.70 24.84 -0.33
N PRO A 102 20.58 25.53 -0.65
CA PRO A 102 20.11 25.66 -2.03
C PRO A 102 21.16 26.34 -2.91
N ALA A 103 21.20 25.94 -4.18
CA ALA A 103 22.10 26.55 -5.15
C ALA A 103 21.81 28.04 -5.28
N PHE A 104 22.87 28.83 -5.44
CA PHE A 104 22.81 30.28 -5.44
C PHE A 104 23.57 30.86 -6.63
N GLN A 105 23.16 32.02 -7.08
CA GLN A 105 23.82 32.77 -8.14
C GLN A 105 24.58 33.94 -7.53
N LYS A 106 25.89 34.00 -7.78
CA LYS A 106 26.73 35.16 -7.43
C LYS A 106 26.85 36.03 -8.67
N GLY A 107 26.47 37.31 -8.57
CA GLY A 107 26.69 38.27 -9.66
C GLY A 107 25.72 38.15 -10.83
N ALA A 108 24.40 38.17 -10.59
CA ALA A 108 23.43 38.34 -11.66
C ALA A 108 23.51 39.78 -12.24
N GLY A 109 24.49 40.00 -13.13
CA GLY A 109 24.78 41.22 -13.89
C GLY A 109 26.15 41.11 -14.59
N ASP A 110 26.30 41.70 -15.77
CA ASP A 110 27.41 41.54 -16.75
C ASP A 110 28.86 41.82 -16.26
N ASN A 111 29.06 42.12 -14.97
CA ASN A 111 30.40 42.27 -14.41
C ASN A 111 30.77 41.02 -13.61
N GLU A 112 31.65 40.21 -14.16
CA GLU A 112 32.23 39.05 -13.50
C GLU A 112 32.95 39.44 -12.19
N GLY A 113 32.60 38.76 -11.09
CA GLY A 113 33.59 38.40 -10.07
C GLY A 113 33.96 39.41 -8.97
N GLY A 114 33.18 40.47 -8.73
CA GLY A 114 33.45 41.39 -7.60
C GLY A 114 33.30 40.72 -6.22
N ALA A 115 34.23 40.99 -5.28
CA ALA A 115 34.20 40.47 -3.91
C ALA A 115 32.92 40.87 -3.11
N ASN A 116 32.24 41.95 -3.51
CA ASN A 116 31.06 42.50 -2.85
C ASN A 116 29.72 42.22 -3.56
N GLN A 117 29.66 41.27 -4.49
CA GLN A 117 28.41 40.99 -5.21
C GLN A 117 27.35 40.34 -4.32
N HIS A 118 26.12 40.85 -4.41
CA HIS A 118 24.97 40.28 -3.72
C HIS A 118 24.60 38.92 -4.29
N VAL A 119 24.26 37.99 -3.39
CA VAL A 119 23.85 36.63 -3.74
C VAL A 119 22.33 36.57 -3.91
N ARG A 120 21.90 35.95 -5.01
CA ARG A 120 20.48 35.72 -5.33
C ARG A 120 20.18 34.22 -5.40
N TYR A 121 18.92 33.88 -5.17
CA TYR A 121 18.41 32.51 -5.21
C TYR A 121 17.26 32.44 -6.22
N LEU A 122 17.22 31.38 -7.04
CA LEU A 122 16.06 31.11 -7.88
C LEU A 122 14.93 30.55 -7.02
N ILE A 123 13.70 31.03 -7.22
CA ILE A 123 12.54 30.57 -6.43
C ILE A 123 12.29 29.06 -6.63
N SER A 124 12.43 28.54 -7.86
CA SER A 124 12.29 27.12 -8.17
C SER A 124 13.30 26.25 -7.40
N VAL A 125 14.56 26.69 -7.33
CA VAL A 125 15.62 25.99 -6.59
C VAL A 125 15.35 25.99 -5.08
N LEU A 126 14.74 27.06 -4.54
CA LEU A 126 14.34 27.10 -3.14
C LEU A 126 13.20 26.12 -2.85
N GLU A 127 12.23 26.02 -3.76
CA GLU A 127 11.09 25.08 -3.67
C GLU A 127 11.55 23.62 -3.81
N GLU A 128 12.41 23.32 -4.79
CA GLU A 128 13.03 22.00 -4.97
C GLU A 128 13.86 21.60 -3.75
N TRP A 129 14.67 22.52 -3.22
CA TRP A 129 15.48 22.24 -2.04
C TRP A 129 14.62 22.08 -0.78
N GLN A 130 13.55 22.88 -0.62
CA GLN A 130 12.62 22.74 0.49
C GLN A 130 11.86 21.42 0.42
N SER A 131 11.32 21.06 -0.75
CA SER A 131 10.64 19.78 -0.99
C SER A 131 11.55 18.57 -0.81
N ALA A 132 12.81 18.66 -1.24
CA ALA A 132 13.82 17.63 -1.01
C ALA A 132 14.16 17.49 0.49
N ARG A 133 14.22 18.61 1.23
CA ARG A 133 14.45 18.63 2.68
C ARG A 133 13.23 18.17 3.48
N THR A 134 12.01 18.39 2.98
CA THR A 134 10.76 17.87 3.54
C THR A 134 10.43 16.46 3.03
N GLY A 135 11.42 15.72 2.49
CA GLY A 135 11.24 14.31 2.15
C GLY A 135 10.60 13.56 3.33
N LYS A 136 9.49 12.86 3.05
CA LYS A 136 8.57 12.17 3.97
C LYS A 136 9.16 12.02 5.38
N THR A 137 8.64 12.82 6.30
CA THR A 137 9.02 12.76 7.72
C THR A 137 8.89 11.32 8.24
N VAL A 138 9.66 10.94 9.25
CA VAL A 138 9.59 9.58 9.83
C VAL A 138 8.15 9.23 10.26
N LYS A 139 7.37 10.23 10.67
CA LYS A 139 5.95 10.06 11.02
C LYS A 139 5.08 9.74 9.80
N GLU A 140 5.26 10.44 8.68
CA GLU A 140 4.52 10.17 7.44
C GLU A 140 4.87 8.80 6.85
N ARG A 141 6.14 8.37 6.93
CA ARG A 141 6.51 7.00 6.55
C ARG A 141 5.78 5.95 7.38
N ARG A 142 5.77 6.12 8.70
CA ARG A 142 5.03 5.22 9.61
C ARG A 142 3.53 5.16 9.29
N LEU A 143 2.91 6.32 9.04
CA LEU A 143 1.49 6.38 8.68
C LEU A 143 1.19 5.72 7.34
N MET A 144 2.09 5.85 6.36
CA MET A 144 1.96 5.16 5.07
C MET A 144 2.10 3.64 5.25
N ASP A 145 3.09 3.18 6.02
CA ASP A 145 3.28 1.75 6.30
C ASP A 145 2.06 1.17 7.05
N GLU A 146 1.49 1.91 7.99
CA GLU A 146 0.29 1.53 8.72
C GLU A 146 -0.95 1.48 7.81
N LEU A 147 -1.11 2.46 6.91
CA LEU A 147 -2.17 2.48 5.91
C LEU A 147 -2.04 1.31 4.92
N GLU A 148 -0.83 0.97 4.49
CA GLU A 148 -0.60 -0.19 3.63
C GLU A 148 -0.93 -1.50 4.34
N ARG A 149 -0.57 -1.64 5.62
CA ARG A 149 -0.95 -2.81 6.45
C ARG A 149 -2.47 -2.93 6.59
N VAL A 150 -3.16 -1.84 6.88
CA VAL A 150 -4.64 -1.85 7.01
C VAL A 150 -5.30 -2.21 5.68
N LYS A 151 -4.80 -1.68 4.55
CA LYS A 151 -5.29 -2.04 3.21
C LYS A 151 -5.05 -3.51 2.88
N GLN A 152 -3.92 -4.08 3.31
CA GLN A 152 -3.66 -5.50 3.13
C GLN A 152 -4.64 -6.33 3.96
N ARG A 153 -4.87 -5.94 5.22
CA ARG A 153 -5.82 -6.64 6.08
C ARG A 153 -7.26 -6.58 5.58
N ALA A 154 -7.67 -5.45 5.00
CA ALA A 154 -8.99 -5.33 4.37
C ALA A 154 -9.17 -6.33 3.22
N ARG A 155 -8.17 -6.47 2.34
CA ARG A 155 -8.19 -7.43 1.22
C ARG A 155 -8.23 -8.88 1.69
N GLU A 156 -7.52 -9.21 2.77
CA GLU A 156 -7.59 -10.55 3.37
C GLU A 156 -8.99 -10.86 3.89
N LEU A 157 -9.62 -9.91 4.60
CA LEU A 157 -10.97 -10.07 5.12
C LEU A 157 -12.02 -10.19 3.99
N GLU A 158 -11.86 -9.45 2.89
CA GLU A 158 -12.70 -9.60 1.70
C GLU A 158 -12.61 -11.02 1.13
N MET A 159 -11.39 -11.56 0.96
CA MET A 159 -11.20 -12.95 0.51
C MET A 159 -11.76 -13.98 1.50
N GLU A 160 -11.66 -13.74 2.80
CA GLU A 160 -12.25 -14.61 3.83
C GLU A 160 -13.79 -14.65 3.72
N LEU A 161 -14.43 -13.51 3.46
CA LEU A 161 -15.88 -13.42 3.25
C LEU A 161 -16.31 -14.13 1.96
N GLU A 162 -15.57 -13.97 0.87
CA GLU A 162 -15.81 -14.70 -0.37
C GLU A 162 -15.69 -16.22 -0.16
N LEU A 163 -14.65 -16.67 0.56
CA LEU A 163 -14.48 -18.08 0.92
C LEU A 163 -15.65 -18.59 1.77
N GLN A 164 -16.14 -17.81 2.74
CA GLN A 164 -17.30 -18.18 3.54
C GLN A 164 -18.57 -18.30 2.68
N SER A 165 -18.82 -17.32 1.81
CA SER A 165 -19.96 -17.35 0.88
C SER A 165 -19.92 -18.57 -0.05
N LEU A 166 -18.75 -18.88 -0.62
CA LEU A 166 -18.57 -20.07 -1.45
C LEU A 166 -18.73 -21.34 -0.64
N ARG A 167 -18.25 -21.41 0.60
CA ARG A 167 -18.48 -22.55 1.50
C ARG A 167 -19.95 -22.74 1.82
N GLU A 168 -20.70 -21.67 2.07
CA GLU A 168 -22.15 -21.73 2.27
C GLU A 168 -22.88 -22.15 1.01
N GLN A 169 -22.44 -21.70 -0.17
CA GLN A 169 -22.98 -22.15 -1.45
C GLN A 169 -22.71 -23.64 -1.66
N VAL A 170 -21.49 -24.10 -1.41
CA VAL A 170 -21.13 -25.53 -1.44
C VAL A 170 -21.98 -26.29 -0.44
N ALA A 171 -22.09 -25.86 0.82
CA ALA A 171 -22.93 -26.52 1.82
C ALA A 171 -24.41 -26.56 1.41
N ARG A 172 -24.94 -25.49 0.77
CA ARG A 172 -26.30 -25.49 0.21
C ARG A 172 -26.43 -26.46 -0.95
N MET A 173 -25.46 -26.51 -1.86
CA MET A 173 -25.42 -27.47 -2.96
C MET A 173 -25.32 -28.89 -2.41
N THR A 174 -24.40 -29.19 -1.49
CA THR A 174 -24.25 -30.48 -0.82
C THR A 174 -25.47 -30.86 0.01
N ARG A 175 -26.24 -29.93 0.61
CA ARG A 175 -27.52 -30.26 1.25
C ARG A 175 -28.61 -30.58 0.22
N LYS A 176 -28.60 -29.90 -0.93
CA LYS A 176 -29.51 -30.21 -2.05
C LYS A 176 -29.14 -31.57 -2.66
N THR A 177 -27.86 -31.81 -2.95
CA THR A 177 -27.33 -33.07 -3.46
C THR A 177 -27.40 -34.19 -2.42
N GLY A 178 -27.21 -33.92 -1.13
CA GLY A 178 -27.32 -34.90 -0.05
C GLY A 178 -28.76 -35.30 0.28
N ARG A 179 -29.76 -34.56 -0.22
CA ARG A 179 -31.16 -34.99 -0.30
C ARG A 179 -31.50 -35.68 -1.63
N VAL A 180 -30.55 -35.75 -2.56
CA VAL A 180 -30.68 -36.47 -3.82
C VAL A 180 -29.92 -37.78 -3.65
N LEU A 181 -30.66 -38.88 -3.54
CA LEU A 181 -30.06 -40.19 -3.75
C LEU A 181 -29.51 -40.19 -5.19
N ALA A 182 -28.19 -40.28 -5.33
CA ALA A 182 -27.54 -40.37 -6.62
C ALA A 182 -27.22 -41.85 -6.89
N LEU A 183 -28.10 -42.52 -7.64
CA LEU A 183 -27.88 -43.88 -8.13
C LEU A 183 -27.23 -43.79 -9.51
N GLU A 184 -25.92 -43.51 -9.53
CA GLU A 184 -25.18 -43.18 -10.76
C GLU A 184 -24.73 -44.44 -11.51
N THR A 185 -24.52 -45.55 -10.80
CA THR A 185 -24.00 -46.78 -11.41
C THR A 185 -25.04 -47.89 -11.48
N VAL A 186 -24.95 -48.73 -12.52
CA VAL A 186 -25.81 -49.92 -12.68
C VAL A 186 -25.70 -50.85 -11.48
N LYS A 187 -24.52 -50.92 -10.84
CA LYS A 187 -24.32 -51.70 -9.62
C LYS A 187 -25.20 -51.18 -8.47
N GLU A 188 -25.24 -49.86 -8.27
CA GLU A 188 -26.07 -49.25 -7.23
C GLU A 188 -27.55 -49.42 -7.48
N CYS A 189 -27.97 -49.45 -8.75
CA CYS A 189 -29.37 -49.65 -9.12
C CYS A 189 -29.83 -51.11 -9.02
N LEU A 190 -28.99 -52.07 -9.41
CA LEU A 190 -29.38 -53.48 -9.57
C LEU A 190 -28.95 -54.39 -8.41
N GLN A 191 -27.89 -54.05 -7.69
CA GLN A 191 -27.27 -54.95 -6.71
C GLN A 191 -27.34 -54.42 -5.27
N ASN A 192 -27.26 -53.10 -5.10
CA ASN A 192 -27.32 -52.51 -3.77
C ASN A 192 -28.77 -52.39 -3.34
N THR A 193 -29.08 -52.93 -2.16
CA THR A 193 -30.36 -52.70 -1.50
C THR A 193 -30.36 -51.35 -0.81
N HIS A 194 -31.51 -50.69 -0.83
CA HIS A 194 -31.75 -49.39 -0.23
C HIS A 194 -33.02 -49.44 0.60
N HIS A 195 -33.17 -48.47 1.50
CA HIS A 195 -34.37 -48.36 2.32
C HIS A 195 -35.42 -47.48 1.63
N TRP A 196 -36.62 -48.02 1.48
CA TRP A 196 -37.74 -47.39 0.79
C TRP A 196 -38.91 -47.27 1.74
N VAL A 197 -39.58 -46.13 1.71
CA VAL A 197 -40.79 -45.92 2.48
C VAL A 197 -41.99 -46.38 1.67
N VAL A 198 -42.77 -47.28 2.26
CA VAL A 198 -44.00 -47.82 1.72
C VAL A 198 -45.17 -47.29 2.57
N ALA A 199 -46.32 -47.05 1.96
CA ALA A 199 -47.56 -46.80 2.68
C ALA A 199 -48.69 -47.53 1.97
N GLU A 200 -49.49 -48.30 2.70
CA GLU A 200 -50.62 -49.07 2.14
C GLU A 200 -50.21 -49.98 0.96
N GLY A 201 -49.02 -50.57 1.01
CA GLY A 201 -48.46 -51.41 -0.06
C GLY A 201 -48.01 -50.65 -1.31
N ARG A 202 -47.95 -49.31 -1.27
CA ARG A 202 -47.44 -48.48 -2.36
C ARG A 202 -46.18 -47.73 -1.94
N VAL A 203 -45.23 -47.62 -2.86
CA VAL A 203 -43.97 -46.92 -2.63
C VAL A 203 -44.19 -45.41 -2.63
N LEU A 204 -43.75 -44.75 -1.55
CA LEU A 204 -43.74 -43.29 -1.43
C LEU A 204 -42.45 -42.67 -1.97
N GLY A 205 -41.33 -43.36 -1.78
CA GLY A 205 -40.01 -42.95 -2.24
C GLY A 205 -38.88 -43.50 -1.37
N HIS A 206 -37.65 -43.10 -1.67
CA HIS A 206 -36.48 -43.45 -0.87
C HIS A 206 -36.47 -42.70 0.47
N VAL A 207 -35.96 -43.31 1.54
CA VAL A 207 -35.88 -42.73 2.90
C VAL A 207 -35.25 -41.32 2.91
N LEU A 208 -34.28 -41.04 2.05
CA LEU A 208 -33.62 -39.72 1.95
C LEU A 208 -34.39 -38.66 1.16
N THR A 209 -35.45 -39.06 0.44
CA THR A 209 -36.20 -38.18 -0.47
C THR A 209 -37.61 -37.86 0.01
N VAL A 210 -38.15 -38.65 0.94
CA VAL A 210 -39.47 -38.43 1.52
C VAL A 210 -39.44 -37.33 2.59
N PRO A 211 -40.57 -36.61 2.81
CA PRO A 211 -40.69 -35.67 3.93
C PRO A 211 -40.45 -36.34 5.28
N ALA A 212 -39.94 -35.59 6.26
CA ALA A 212 -39.60 -36.11 7.57
C ALA A 212 -40.81 -36.71 8.29
N GLU A 213 -41.98 -36.09 8.15
CA GLU A 213 -43.23 -36.56 8.79
C GLU A 213 -43.64 -37.93 8.23
N ALA A 214 -43.49 -38.13 6.92
CA ALA A 214 -43.81 -39.41 6.27
C ALA A 214 -42.82 -40.52 6.67
N LEU A 215 -41.55 -40.17 6.88
CA LEU A 215 -40.54 -41.11 7.35
C LEU A 215 -40.77 -41.52 8.80
N GLU A 216 -41.11 -40.57 9.68
CA GLU A 216 -41.41 -40.85 11.10
C GLU A 216 -42.60 -41.82 11.22
N ILE A 217 -43.69 -41.55 10.50
CA ILE A 217 -44.86 -42.45 10.47
C ILE A 217 -44.48 -43.84 9.97
N ALA A 218 -43.68 -43.93 8.90
CA ALA A 218 -43.25 -45.22 8.36
C ALA A 218 -42.30 -45.99 9.29
N LEU A 219 -41.45 -45.29 10.04
CA LEU A 219 -40.58 -45.91 11.05
C LEU A 219 -41.37 -46.43 12.25
N GLU A 220 -42.40 -45.71 12.68
CA GLU A 220 -43.32 -46.16 13.75
C GLU A 220 -44.18 -47.35 13.30
N GLY A 221 -44.64 -47.33 12.04
CA GLY A 221 -45.45 -48.39 11.43
C GLY A 221 -44.67 -49.62 10.98
N GLY A 222 -43.34 -49.51 10.83
CA GLY A 222 -42.50 -50.57 10.27
C GLY A 222 -42.61 -50.69 8.74
N ASP A 223 -43.10 -49.66 8.05
CA ASP A 223 -43.34 -49.66 6.60
C ASP A 223 -42.10 -49.24 5.80
N VAL A 224 -40.90 -49.62 6.28
CA VAL A 224 -39.63 -49.41 5.58
C VAL A 224 -39.19 -50.73 4.95
N LEU A 225 -39.16 -50.76 3.62
CA LEU A 225 -38.76 -51.91 2.82
C LEU A 225 -37.28 -51.80 2.43
N ASP A 226 -36.51 -52.87 2.62
CA ASP A 226 -35.16 -53.00 2.08
C ASP A 226 -35.23 -53.71 0.72
N ALA A 227 -34.90 -53.00 -0.36
CA ALA A 227 -35.01 -53.50 -1.73
C ALA A 227 -34.11 -52.73 -2.71
N THR A 228 -33.75 -53.38 -3.82
CA THR A 228 -33.00 -52.72 -4.91
C THR A 228 -33.89 -51.74 -5.68
N LEU A 229 -33.29 -50.78 -6.39
CA LEU A 229 -34.07 -49.86 -7.24
C LEU A 229 -34.88 -50.65 -8.29
N ASN A 230 -34.29 -51.69 -8.87
CA ASN A 230 -34.95 -52.54 -9.87
C ASN A 230 -36.25 -53.19 -9.34
N GLU A 231 -36.22 -53.72 -8.11
CA GLU A 231 -37.39 -54.33 -7.48
C GLU A 231 -38.47 -53.29 -7.21
N VAL A 232 -38.10 -52.15 -6.65
CA VAL A 232 -39.05 -51.08 -6.26
C VAL A 232 -39.69 -50.41 -7.46
N LEU A 233 -38.97 -50.24 -8.58
CA LEU A 233 -39.55 -49.73 -9.82
C LEU A 233 -40.62 -50.66 -10.42
N GLY A 234 -40.60 -51.95 -10.07
CA GLY A 234 -41.62 -52.94 -10.41
C GLY A 234 -42.84 -52.95 -9.49
N MET A 235 -42.79 -52.23 -8.36
CA MET A 235 -43.90 -52.12 -7.41
C MET A 235 -44.89 -51.01 -7.80
N SER A 236 -46.03 -50.95 -7.09
CA SER A 236 -46.99 -49.85 -7.23
C SER A 236 -46.50 -48.62 -6.47
N TRP A 237 -46.56 -47.43 -7.09
CA TRP A 237 -46.15 -46.16 -6.49
C TRP A 237 -47.35 -45.29 -6.17
N VAL A 238 -47.20 -44.44 -5.14
CA VAL A 238 -48.23 -43.46 -4.79
C VAL A 238 -48.32 -42.34 -5.84
N ASN A 239 -47.19 -41.99 -6.46
CA ASN A 239 -47.11 -40.93 -7.47
C ASN A 239 -46.14 -41.32 -8.60
N SER A 240 -46.62 -41.24 -9.86
CA SER A 240 -45.81 -41.50 -11.06
C SER A 240 -44.65 -40.52 -11.19
N ASP A 241 -44.86 -39.23 -10.91
CA ASP A 241 -43.83 -38.21 -11.03
C ASP A 241 -42.65 -38.50 -10.08
N LYS A 242 -42.93 -39.04 -8.90
CA LYS A 242 -41.90 -39.46 -7.94
C LYS A 242 -41.18 -40.72 -8.41
N ARG A 243 -41.90 -41.68 -8.99
CA ARG A 243 -41.33 -42.90 -9.58
C ARG A 243 -40.40 -42.57 -10.74
N ASP A 244 -40.80 -41.63 -11.59
CA ASP A 244 -40.10 -41.31 -12.84
C ASP A 244 -38.72 -40.71 -12.60
N VAL A 245 -38.50 -39.99 -11.50
CA VAL A 245 -37.17 -39.51 -11.11
C VAL A 245 -36.19 -40.69 -10.95
N PHE A 246 -36.62 -41.76 -10.29
CA PHE A 246 -35.78 -42.94 -10.08
C PHE A 246 -35.69 -43.81 -11.34
N ALA A 247 -36.75 -43.87 -12.15
CA ALA A 247 -36.70 -44.54 -13.44
C ALA A 247 -35.68 -43.87 -14.38
N GLN A 248 -35.63 -42.54 -14.42
CA GLN A 248 -34.64 -41.79 -15.20
C GLN A 248 -33.20 -42.06 -14.73
N GLN A 249 -32.97 -42.19 -13.42
CA GLN A 249 -31.66 -42.58 -12.90
C GLN A 249 -31.25 -44.00 -13.35
N MET A 250 -32.19 -44.96 -13.33
CA MET A 250 -31.95 -46.30 -13.87
C MET A 250 -31.61 -46.26 -15.38
N ASP A 251 -32.39 -45.52 -16.16
CA ASP A 251 -32.18 -45.37 -17.61
C ASP A 251 -30.84 -44.72 -17.92
N GLN A 252 -30.45 -43.69 -17.16
CA GLN A 252 -29.14 -43.06 -17.30
C GLN A 252 -28.00 -44.04 -17.00
N ALA A 253 -28.07 -44.75 -15.86
CA ALA A 253 -27.04 -45.70 -15.46
C ALA A 253 -26.88 -46.82 -16.51
N LEU A 254 -27.99 -47.36 -17.02
CA LEU A 254 -27.98 -48.37 -18.09
C LEU A 254 -27.42 -47.81 -19.41
N GLY A 255 -27.80 -46.58 -19.78
CA GLY A 255 -27.29 -45.89 -20.95
C GLY A 255 -25.79 -45.65 -20.91
N GLU A 256 -25.26 -45.24 -19.76
CA GLU A 256 -23.81 -45.05 -19.56
C GLU A 256 -23.04 -46.37 -19.68
N LEU A 257 -23.54 -47.46 -19.09
CA LEU A 257 -22.93 -48.79 -19.22
C LEU A 257 -22.94 -49.26 -20.69
N ALA A 258 -24.08 -49.11 -21.37
CA ALA A 258 -24.19 -49.47 -22.78
C ALA A 258 -23.21 -48.66 -23.65
N GLY A 259 -23.05 -47.36 -23.36
CA GLY A 259 -22.08 -46.49 -24.03
C GLY A 259 -20.63 -46.96 -23.82
N ARG A 260 -20.25 -47.32 -22.59
CA ARG A 260 -18.92 -47.86 -22.28
C ARG A 260 -18.65 -49.18 -23.02
N LEU A 261 -19.60 -50.11 -22.99
CA LEU A 261 -19.48 -51.39 -23.71
C LEU A 261 -19.36 -51.20 -25.23
N ALA A 262 -20.10 -50.25 -25.80
CA ALA A 262 -20.00 -49.92 -27.22
C ALA A 262 -18.62 -49.33 -27.58
N GLN A 263 -18.09 -48.46 -26.73
CA GLN A 263 -16.75 -47.88 -26.88
C GLN A 263 -15.66 -48.96 -26.80
N GLU A 264 -15.73 -49.85 -25.82
CA GLU A 264 -14.79 -50.97 -25.67
C GLU A 264 -14.84 -51.91 -26.88
N ARG A 265 -16.05 -52.24 -27.37
CA ARG A 265 -16.22 -53.03 -28.59
C ARG A 265 -15.63 -52.33 -29.82
N SER A 266 -15.77 -51.02 -29.92
CA SER A 266 -15.16 -50.25 -31.01
C SER A 266 -13.64 -50.25 -30.92
N ALA A 267 -13.09 -50.06 -29.71
CA ALA A 267 -11.65 -50.12 -29.47
C ALA A 267 -11.08 -51.51 -29.79
N GLN A 268 -11.78 -52.58 -29.42
CA GLN A 268 -11.35 -53.94 -29.75
C GLN A 268 -11.35 -54.19 -31.26
N ARG A 269 -12.41 -53.79 -31.97
CA ARG A 269 -12.45 -53.89 -33.45
C ARG A 269 -11.29 -53.16 -34.13
N SER A 270 -10.89 -52.00 -33.61
CA SER A 270 -9.72 -51.28 -34.14
C SER A 270 -8.43 -52.09 -33.96
N ARG A 271 -8.20 -52.64 -32.76
CA ARG A 271 -7.03 -53.48 -32.48
C ARG A 271 -7.01 -54.73 -33.35
N ASP A 272 -8.17 -55.35 -33.54
CA ASP A 272 -8.30 -56.55 -34.37
C ASP A 272 -7.97 -56.25 -35.84
N LEU A 273 -8.41 -55.09 -36.36
CA LEU A 273 -8.07 -54.63 -37.71
C LEU A 273 -6.56 -54.33 -37.84
N ASP A 274 -5.98 -53.62 -36.87
CA ASP A 274 -4.54 -53.32 -36.87
C ASP A 274 -3.68 -54.59 -36.84
N ALA A 275 -4.11 -55.60 -36.07
CA ALA A 275 -3.43 -56.89 -36.01
C ALA A 275 -3.53 -57.71 -37.32
N GLN A 276 -4.55 -57.44 -38.14
CA GLN A 276 -4.75 -58.10 -39.45
C GLN A 276 -4.03 -57.38 -40.59
N LEU A 277 -3.47 -56.18 -40.36
CA LEU A 277 -2.70 -55.48 -41.38
C LEU A 277 -1.39 -56.24 -41.65
N PRO A 278 -1.06 -56.54 -42.92
CA PRO A 278 0.23 -57.12 -43.25
C PRO A 278 1.36 -56.18 -42.82
N PRO A 279 2.53 -56.72 -42.44
CA PRO A 279 3.66 -55.90 -42.04
C PRO A 279 3.98 -54.90 -43.15
N ALA A 280 4.24 -53.65 -42.77
CA ALA A 280 4.56 -52.60 -43.72
C ALA A 280 5.70 -53.07 -44.63
N ARG A 281 5.42 -53.18 -45.93
CA ARG A 281 6.47 -53.50 -46.91
C ARG A 281 7.50 -52.39 -46.82
N GLU A 282 8.72 -52.72 -46.41
CA GLU A 282 9.84 -51.80 -46.45
C GLU A 282 9.98 -51.30 -47.89
N SER A 283 9.61 -50.04 -48.10
CA SER A 283 9.83 -49.35 -49.35
C SER A 283 11.34 -49.15 -49.46
N THR A 284 12.04 -50.10 -50.08
CA THR A 284 13.38 -49.87 -50.60
C THR A 284 13.25 -48.89 -51.76
N ARG A 285 13.10 -47.61 -51.43
CA ARG A 285 13.37 -46.50 -52.35
C ARG A 285 14.85 -46.59 -52.70
N THR A 286 15.15 -47.16 -53.87
CA THR A 286 16.44 -46.96 -54.53
C THR A 286 16.53 -45.47 -54.88
N PRO A 287 17.48 -44.71 -54.30
CA PRO A 287 17.73 -43.34 -54.73
C PRO A 287 18.31 -43.38 -56.14
N PHE A 288 17.66 -42.68 -57.07
CA PHE A 288 18.22 -42.35 -58.37
C PHE A 288 19.12 -41.12 -58.25
#